data_AF-A0A9E4EXN7-F1
#
_entry.id   AF-A0A9E4EXN7-F1
#
_cell.length_a   1.000
_cell.length_b   1.000
_cell.length_c   1.000
_cell.angle_alpha   90.00
_cell.angle_beta   90.00
_cell.angle_gamma   90.00
#
_symmetry.space_group_name_H-M   'P 1'
#
loop_
_entity.id
_entity.type
_entity.pdbx_description
1 polymer ?
#
loop_
_entity_poly.entity_id
_entity_poly.type
_entity_poly.pdbx_seq_one_letter_code
_entity_poly.pdbx_strand_id
1 'polypeptide(L)'
;MTNWAECPHYEVVRGPLCARVRRFGFPHSPVHPLFTPSRFFMDLTYTFYAGVPYFLKDGRMEATRDFCAHVARDDEWYFGGRPFDASLWMDEAGCVHEGPVPPEQIDHVWGVGFYHRQSRDSLFAIYLDHRLEGSPTAGPEATSKAKLYQHLDITLDHAKPGQPPHASVWCRPMLRDSAWLQTGLSLVQRNAYLLAPYRLEALRERLLSPLIVAVDAPASADWTDGASEGGQPLARIGERPADWPRKRALWEAMREVREDQFNTVDASLVDMGYIYDVRTHGNDVRVVMTMPHRGRPKYNFLAQPLRARLEQLPGVRSVVVELTWEPAWTPNRLTDVGRRLMGLAEE
;
A
#
# COMPACT_ATOMS: atom_id res chain seq x y z
N MET A 1 -28.71 0.26 -2.15
CA MET A 1 -27.26 0.34 -1.88
C MET A 1 -26.82 -1.03 -1.42
N THR A 2 -25.98 -1.69 -2.20
CA THR A 2 -25.45 -3.02 -1.86
C THR A 2 -24.27 -2.84 -0.94
N ASN A 3 -24.42 -3.21 0.33
CA ASN A 3 -23.28 -3.33 1.25
C ASN A 3 -22.64 -4.71 1.02
N TRP A 4 -21.42 -4.73 0.48
CA TRP A 4 -20.70 -5.98 0.28
C TRP A 4 -20.11 -6.48 1.59
N ALA A 5 -20.23 -7.78 1.86
CA ALA A 5 -19.67 -8.42 3.05
C ALA A 5 -18.13 -8.40 3.04
N GLU A 6 -17.54 -8.51 1.85
CA GLU A 6 -16.12 -8.40 1.61
C GLU A 6 -15.86 -7.57 0.36
N CYS A 7 -14.73 -6.86 0.35
CA CYS A 7 -14.36 -6.04 -0.79
C CYS A 7 -13.82 -6.94 -1.91
N PRO A 8 -14.40 -6.99 -3.12
CA PRO A 8 -13.94 -7.90 -4.17
C PRO A 8 -12.61 -7.42 -4.80
N HIS A 9 -11.84 -8.34 -5.36
CA HIS A 9 -10.63 -8.07 -6.18
C HIS A 9 -9.59 -7.16 -5.52
N TYR A 10 -9.02 -7.65 -4.42
CA TYR A 10 -7.87 -7.01 -3.77
C TYR A 10 -6.82 -8.01 -3.34
N GLU A 11 -5.64 -7.46 -3.11
CA GLU A 11 -4.49 -8.19 -2.60
C GLU A 11 -3.81 -7.32 -1.53
N VAL A 12 -3.36 -7.96 -0.44
CA VAL A 12 -2.55 -7.29 0.58
C VAL A 12 -1.22 -8.01 0.71
N VAL A 13 -0.14 -7.33 0.32
CA VAL A 13 1.23 -7.84 0.45
C VAL A 13 1.90 -7.14 1.63
N ARG A 14 2.26 -7.89 2.67
CA ARG A 14 2.93 -7.34 3.86
C ARG A 14 4.40 -7.74 3.85
N GLY A 15 5.27 -6.75 3.71
CA GLY A 15 6.72 -6.90 3.85
C GLY A 15 7.25 -6.23 5.13
N PRO A 16 8.55 -6.40 5.44
CA PRO A 16 9.19 -5.76 6.58
C PRO A 16 9.36 -4.24 6.41
N LEU A 17 9.51 -3.77 5.16
CA LEU A 17 9.73 -2.35 4.84
C LEU A 17 8.46 -1.62 4.40
N CYS A 18 7.49 -2.32 3.82
CA CYS A 18 6.24 -1.74 3.40
C CYS A 18 5.09 -2.74 3.40
N ALA A 19 3.87 -2.24 3.51
CA ALA A 19 2.65 -2.96 3.16
C ALA A 19 2.08 -2.38 1.86
N ARG A 20 1.65 -3.24 0.95
CA ARG A 20 0.96 -2.87 -0.28
C ARG A 20 -0.46 -3.40 -0.26
N VAL A 21 -1.42 -2.53 -0.54
CA VAL A 21 -2.81 -2.89 -0.75
C VAL A 21 -3.14 -2.61 -2.21
N ARG A 22 -3.38 -3.66 -2.99
CA ARG A 22 -3.71 -3.55 -4.41
C ARG A 22 -5.18 -3.82 -4.64
N ARG A 23 -5.81 -3.05 -5.52
CA ARG A 23 -7.22 -3.13 -5.92
C ARG A 23 -7.24 -3.19 -7.43
N PHE A 24 -7.93 -4.16 -8.01
CA PHE A 24 -7.99 -4.26 -9.46
C PHE A 24 -9.34 -4.75 -9.96
N GLY A 25 -9.58 -4.62 -11.26
CA GLY A 25 -10.81 -5.09 -11.90
C GLY A 25 -11.81 -3.97 -12.18
N PHE A 26 -13.06 -4.34 -12.38
CA PHE A 26 -14.14 -3.41 -12.71
C PHE A 26 -14.84 -2.96 -11.43
N PRO A 27 -14.88 -1.65 -11.12
CA PRO A 27 -15.66 -1.14 -10.00
C PRO A 27 -17.12 -1.58 -10.10
N HIS A 28 -17.65 -2.02 -8.96
CA HIS A 28 -19.07 -2.31 -8.84
C HIS A 28 -19.81 -1.02 -8.49
N SER A 29 -20.94 -0.80 -9.15
CA SER A 29 -21.86 0.27 -8.76
C SER A 29 -22.54 -0.07 -7.42
N PRO A 30 -22.79 0.91 -6.53
CA PRO A 30 -23.60 0.71 -5.31
C PRO A 30 -25.03 0.20 -5.56
N VAL A 31 -25.49 0.25 -6.80
CA VAL A 31 -26.80 -0.25 -7.26
C VAL A 31 -26.66 -1.48 -8.19
N HIS A 32 -25.48 -2.11 -8.25
CA HIS A 32 -25.28 -3.39 -8.92
C HIS A 32 -26.20 -4.48 -8.32
N PRO A 33 -26.83 -5.36 -9.13
CA PRO A 33 -26.61 -5.58 -10.57
C PRO A 33 -27.46 -4.77 -11.54
N LEU A 34 -28.26 -3.80 -11.06
CA LEU A 34 -29.15 -3.01 -11.92
C LEU A 34 -28.40 -2.25 -13.04
N PHE A 35 -27.14 -1.91 -12.79
CA PHE A 35 -26.23 -1.35 -13.79
C PHE A 35 -25.09 -2.32 -14.10
N THR A 36 -24.73 -2.38 -15.38
CA THR A 36 -23.60 -3.16 -15.92
C THR A 36 -22.29 -2.81 -15.21
N PRO A 37 -21.29 -3.72 -15.19
CA PRO A 37 -19.97 -3.41 -14.67
C PRO A 37 -19.38 -2.17 -15.35
N SER A 38 -18.53 -1.46 -14.61
CA SER A 38 -17.81 -0.28 -15.07
C SER A 38 -17.17 -0.48 -16.45
N ARG A 39 -17.16 0.58 -17.28
CA ARG A 39 -16.38 0.64 -18.53
C ARG A 39 -14.93 1.08 -18.31
N PHE A 40 -14.55 1.26 -17.04
CA PHE A 40 -13.18 1.45 -16.59
C PHE A 40 -12.68 0.18 -15.90
N PHE A 41 -11.62 -0.42 -16.42
CA PHE A 41 -10.79 -1.33 -15.65
C PHE A 41 -9.84 -0.52 -14.78
N MET A 42 -9.73 -0.83 -13.49
CA MET A 42 -8.84 -0.13 -12.56
C MET A 42 -7.76 -1.09 -12.06
N ASP A 43 -6.55 -0.56 -11.84
CA ASP A 43 -5.46 -1.20 -11.10
C ASP A 43 -4.80 -0.13 -10.22
N LEU A 44 -5.04 -0.23 -8.92
CA LEU A 44 -4.62 0.75 -7.92
C LEU A 44 -3.77 0.05 -6.86
N THR A 45 -2.67 0.67 -6.47
CA THR A 45 -1.79 0.18 -5.40
C THR A 45 -1.54 1.28 -4.38
N TYR A 46 -1.89 1.01 -3.13
CA TYR A 46 -1.53 1.83 -1.98
C TYR A 46 -0.30 1.22 -1.31
N THR A 47 0.79 1.98 -1.20
CA THR A 47 2.05 1.53 -0.59
C THR A 47 2.34 2.33 0.67
N PHE A 48 2.36 1.64 1.81
CA PHE A 48 2.66 2.20 3.12
C PHE A 48 4.07 1.77 3.52
N TYR A 49 5.03 2.70 3.48
CA TYR A 49 6.39 2.43 3.94
C TYR A 49 6.51 2.61 5.45
N ALA A 50 7.33 1.79 6.10
CA ALA A 50 7.61 1.94 7.52
C ALA A 50 8.44 3.20 7.79
N GLY A 51 8.09 3.95 8.83
CA GLY A 51 8.87 5.10 9.31
C GLY A 51 8.73 6.39 8.50
N VAL A 52 7.84 6.44 7.49
CA VAL A 52 7.52 7.68 6.77
C VAL A 52 6.10 8.16 7.08
N PRO A 53 5.87 9.48 7.13
CA PRO A 53 4.56 10.04 7.48
C PRO A 53 3.55 10.06 6.32
N TYR A 54 3.87 9.41 5.20
CA TYR A 54 3.02 9.35 4.02
C TYR A 54 2.89 7.94 3.46
N PHE A 55 1.83 7.72 2.69
CA PHE A 55 1.73 6.56 1.81
C PHE A 55 1.60 7.00 0.36
N LEU A 56 2.03 6.14 -0.55
CA LEU A 56 1.90 6.37 -1.98
C LEU A 56 0.64 5.68 -2.50
N LYS A 57 -0.03 6.29 -3.46
CA LYS A 57 -1.04 5.66 -4.29
C LYS A 57 -0.59 5.74 -5.74
N ASP A 58 -0.40 4.59 -6.36
CA ASP A 58 -0.22 4.45 -7.79
C ASP A 58 -1.53 3.92 -8.39
N GLY A 59 -1.93 4.44 -9.55
CA GLY A 59 -3.18 4.05 -10.19
C GLY A 59 -3.11 4.10 -11.70
N ARG A 60 -3.66 3.07 -12.34
CA ARG A 60 -3.95 3.03 -13.77
C ARG A 60 -5.41 2.68 -13.97
N MET A 61 -6.13 3.47 -14.77
CA MET A 61 -7.52 3.21 -15.13
C MET A 61 -7.68 3.24 -16.63
N GLU A 62 -8.12 2.16 -17.24
CA GLU A 62 -8.23 2.01 -18.69
C GLU A 62 -9.71 1.93 -19.13
N ALA A 63 -10.08 2.76 -20.09
CA ALA A 63 -11.39 2.70 -20.72
C ALA A 63 -11.45 1.46 -21.62
N THR A 64 -12.28 0.49 -21.28
CA THR A 64 -12.43 -0.77 -22.04
C THR A 64 -13.49 -0.69 -23.13
N ARG A 65 -14.31 0.36 -23.09
CA ARG A 65 -15.33 0.72 -24.09
C ARG A 65 -15.45 2.23 -24.14
N ASP A 66 -16.03 2.73 -25.22
CA ASP A 66 -16.34 4.15 -25.36
C ASP A 66 -17.49 4.56 -24.42
N PHE A 67 -17.35 5.68 -23.72
CA PHE A 67 -18.42 6.28 -22.91
C PHE A 67 -18.17 7.73 -22.54
N CYS A 68 -19.26 8.39 -22.11
CA CYS A 68 -19.21 9.71 -21.50
C CYS A 68 -19.19 9.58 -19.96
N ALA A 69 -18.19 10.18 -19.32
CA ALA A 69 -18.15 10.35 -17.88
C ALA A 69 -18.60 11.78 -17.53
N HIS A 70 -19.79 11.93 -16.95
CA HIS A 70 -20.29 13.23 -16.48
C HIS A 70 -19.36 13.84 -15.44
N VAL A 71 -19.03 13.06 -14.41
CA VAL A 71 -18.00 13.33 -13.42
C VAL A 71 -17.36 12.00 -13.03
N ALA A 72 -16.04 11.93 -12.97
CA ALA A 72 -15.32 10.82 -12.37
C ALA A 72 -14.52 11.35 -11.19
N ARG A 73 -14.84 10.88 -9.98
CA ARG A 73 -14.13 11.21 -8.74
C ARG A 73 -13.20 10.06 -8.37
N ASP A 74 -12.06 10.40 -7.81
CA ASP A 74 -11.07 9.47 -7.30
C ASP A 74 -10.59 9.91 -5.94
N ASP A 75 -10.19 8.92 -5.14
CA ASP A 75 -9.79 9.04 -3.74
C ASP A 75 -10.76 9.89 -2.91
N GLU A 76 -11.87 9.27 -2.52
CA GLU A 76 -12.85 9.85 -1.61
C GLU A 76 -12.53 9.44 -0.17
N TRP A 77 -12.32 10.42 0.71
CA TRP A 77 -11.99 10.22 2.11
C TRP A 77 -13.04 10.86 3.00
N TYR A 78 -13.52 10.08 3.96
CA TYR A 78 -14.51 10.51 4.93
C TYR A 78 -13.84 10.75 6.28
N PHE A 79 -13.98 11.96 6.82
CA PHE A 79 -13.47 12.33 8.15
C PHE A 79 -14.64 12.61 9.09
N GLY A 80 -14.94 11.63 9.95
CA GLY A 80 -15.90 11.80 11.03
C GLY A 80 -15.38 12.75 12.11
N GLY A 81 -16.26 13.58 12.68
CA GLY A 81 -15.93 14.41 13.84
C GLY A 81 -15.17 15.71 13.54
N ARG A 82 -15.01 16.08 12.27
CA ARG A 82 -14.29 17.30 11.81
C ARG A 82 -12.90 17.47 12.45
N PRO A 83 -11.95 16.56 12.17
CA PRO A 83 -10.58 16.72 12.66
C PRO A 83 -9.85 17.93 12.05
N PHE A 84 -10.36 18.49 10.95
CA PHE A 84 -9.79 19.63 10.26
C PHE A 84 -10.84 20.74 10.06
N ASP A 85 -10.43 21.99 10.21
CA ASP A 85 -11.31 23.17 10.16
C ASP A 85 -10.91 24.19 9.08
N ALA A 86 -9.85 23.89 8.32
CA ALA A 86 -9.30 24.73 7.27
C ALA A 86 -8.69 23.91 6.13
N SER A 87 -8.56 24.52 4.95
CA SER A 87 -8.02 23.91 3.74
C SER A 87 -6.59 24.39 3.44
N LEU A 88 -5.86 23.56 2.71
CA LEU A 88 -4.53 23.84 2.18
C LEU A 88 -4.50 23.50 0.69
N TRP A 89 -3.69 24.22 -0.08
CA TRP A 89 -3.40 23.89 -1.47
C TRP A 89 -1.98 24.25 -1.87
N MET A 90 -1.39 23.47 -2.77
CA MET A 90 -0.03 23.64 -3.27
C MET A 90 -0.07 24.15 -4.71
N ASP A 91 0.67 25.22 -4.98
CA ASP A 91 0.81 25.76 -6.33
C ASP A 91 1.83 24.99 -7.18
N GLU A 92 2.01 25.39 -8.44
CA GLU A 92 2.99 24.80 -9.37
C GLU A 92 4.45 24.96 -8.93
N ALA A 93 4.75 26.02 -8.17
CA ALA A 93 6.07 26.22 -7.59
C ALA A 93 6.33 25.31 -6.37
N GLY A 94 5.30 24.59 -5.87
CA GLY A 94 5.39 23.74 -4.69
C GLY A 94 5.19 24.49 -3.38
N CYS A 95 4.84 25.78 -3.41
CA CYS A 95 4.49 26.54 -2.23
C CYS A 95 3.10 26.16 -1.77
N VAL A 96 2.91 26.01 -0.46
CA VAL A 96 1.62 25.64 0.11
C VAL A 96 0.96 26.84 0.78
N HIS A 97 -0.33 26.98 0.52
CA HIS A 97 -1.16 28.14 0.84
C HIS A 97 -2.32 27.71 1.73
N GLU A 98 -2.61 28.50 2.76
CA GLU A 98 -3.79 28.30 3.62
C GLU A 98 -5.03 28.93 2.98
N GLY A 99 -6.16 28.22 3.05
CA GLY A 99 -7.45 28.69 2.56
C GLY A 99 -7.87 28.09 1.21
N PRO A 100 -8.96 28.60 0.61
CA PRO A 100 -9.48 28.08 -0.65
C PRO A 100 -8.55 28.40 -1.82
N VAL A 101 -8.57 27.56 -2.84
CA VAL A 101 -7.86 27.80 -4.10
C VAL A 101 -8.53 28.97 -4.84
N PRO A 102 -7.78 30.01 -5.25
CA PRO A 102 -8.33 31.08 -6.07
C PRO A 102 -8.90 30.56 -7.41
N PRO A 103 -10.00 31.13 -7.94
CA PRO A 103 -10.63 30.65 -9.17
C PRO A 103 -9.68 30.56 -10.37
N GLU A 104 -8.71 31.45 -10.46
CA GLU A 104 -7.68 31.50 -11.51
C GLU A 104 -6.61 30.41 -11.38
N GLN A 105 -6.41 29.85 -10.19
CA GLN A 105 -5.45 28.78 -9.90
C GLN A 105 -6.12 27.39 -9.90
N ILE A 106 -7.43 27.31 -10.12
CA ILE A 106 -8.21 26.09 -9.88
C ILE A 106 -7.77 24.88 -10.72
N ASP A 107 -7.18 25.11 -11.89
CA ASP A 107 -6.68 24.05 -12.77
C ASP A 107 -5.13 23.88 -12.69
N HIS A 108 -4.46 24.60 -11.78
CA HIS A 108 -2.99 24.68 -11.62
C HIS A 108 -2.52 24.32 -10.20
N VAL A 109 -3.13 23.30 -9.60
CA VAL A 109 -2.86 22.86 -8.22
C VAL A 109 -2.10 21.55 -8.22
N TRP A 110 -1.07 21.46 -7.38
CA TRP A 110 -0.18 20.29 -7.27
C TRP A 110 -0.26 19.55 -5.94
N GLY A 111 -1.24 19.93 -5.13
CA GLY A 111 -1.64 19.19 -3.96
C GLY A 111 -2.72 19.92 -3.19
N VAL A 112 -3.52 19.17 -2.46
CA VAL A 112 -4.60 19.73 -1.64
C VAL A 112 -4.76 18.96 -0.37
N GLY A 113 -5.30 19.62 0.64
CA GLY A 113 -5.54 18.97 1.90
C GLY A 113 -6.27 19.86 2.88
N PHE A 114 -6.22 19.42 4.12
CA PHE A 114 -6.84 20.07 5.24
C PHE A 114 -5.87 20.12 6.40
N TYR A 115 -6.08 21.10 7.26
CA TYR A 115 -5.36 21.19 8.51
C TYR A 115 -6.28 21.68 9.62
N HIS A 116 -5.87 21.41 10.84
CA HIS A 116 -6.47 22.01 12.02
C HIS A 116 -5.67 23.26 12.42
N ARG A 117 -6.33 24.42 12.50
CA ARG A 117 -5.65 25.72 12.73
C ARG A 117 -4.82 25.76 14.02
N GLN A 118 -5.27 25.06 15.07
CA GLN A 118 -4.60 25.06 16.37
C GLN A 118 -3.50 24.00 16.48
N SER A 119 -3.81 22.72 16.22
CA SER A 119 -2.85 21.62 16.38
C SER A 119 -1.87 21.51 15.20
N ARG A 120 -2.22 22.10 14.05
CA ARG A 120 -1.47 22.01 12.79
C ARG A 120 -1.36 20.59 12.21
N ASP A 121 -2.13 19.64 12.75
CA ASP A 121 -2.31 18.34 12.13
C ASP A 121 -2.93 18.52 10.76
N SER A 122 -2.40 17.83 9.76
CA SER A 122 -2.87 17.92 8.39
C SER A 122 -3.00 16.56 7.73
N LEU A 123 -3.95 16.46 6.81
CA LEU A 123 -3.94 15.48 5.74
C LEU A 123 -3.72 16.22 4.44
N PHE A 124 -2.69 15.85 3.69
CA PHE A 124 -2.37 16.50 2.44
C PHE A 124 -2.06 15.50 1.33
N ALA A 125 -2.71 15.63 0.19
CA ALA A 125 -2.45 14.85 -1.01
C ALA A 125 -1.54 15.66 -1.95
N ILE A 126 -0.33 15.18 -2.17
CA ILE A 126 0.64 15.75 -3.12
C ILE A 126 0.51 15.00 -4.45
N TYR A 127 0.40 15.75 -5.54
CA TYR A 127 0.27 15.21 -6.88
C TYR A 127 1.66 15.05 -7.52
N LEU A 128 2.01 13.80 -7.88
CA LEU A 128 3.33 13.46 -8.40
C LEU A 128 3.32 13.20 -9.91
N ASP A 129 2.41 12.37 -10.40
CA ASP A 129 2.28 12.07 -11.83
C ASP A 129 0.80 11.94 -12.17
N HIS A 130 0.32 12.71 -13.15
CA HIS A 130 -1.07 12.68 -13.60
C HIS A 130 -1.08 12.86 -15.10
N ARG A 131 -1.44 11.81 -15.83
CA ARG A 131 -1.45 11.85 -17.29
C ARG A 131 -2.60 11.06 -17.88
N LEU A 132 -3.07 11.57 -19.01
CA LEU A 132 -4.02 10.87 -19.86
C LEU A 132 -3.19 10.29 -21.01
N GLU A 133 -2.95 8.99 -20.96
CA GLU A 133 -2.27 8.25 -22.02
C GLU A 133 -3.24 7.93 -23.14
N GLY A 134 -2.74 8.07 -24.37
CA GLY A 134 -3.52 8.00 -25.60
C GLY A 134 -3.83 9.39 -26.15
N SER A 135 -4.61 9.43 -27.24
CA SER A 135 -4.98 10.68 -27.91
C SER A 135 -6.49 10.87 -27.83
N PRO A 136 -6.98 11.65 -26.84
CA PRO A 136 -8.40 11.97 -26.76
C PRO A 136 -8.84 12.70 -28.03
N THR A 137 -10.04 12.39 -28.52
CA THR A 137 -10.66 13.04 -29.68
C THR A 137 -11.96 13.69 -29.26
N ALA A 138 -12.54 14.49 -30.16
CA ALA A 138 -13.90 14.94 -29.97
C ALA A 138 -14.83 13.72 -29.89
N GLY A 139 -15.81 13.79 -28.98
CA GLY A 139 -16.85 12.79 -28.85
C GLY A 139 -18.14 13.19 -29.58
N PRO A 140 -19.21 12.43 -29.36
CA PRO A 140 -20.56 12.76 -29.83
C PRO A 140 -21.04 14.13 -29.32
N GLU A 141 -22.15 14.62 -29.89
CA GLU A 141 -22.80 15.87 -29.46
C GLU A 141 -23.08 15.87 -27.95
N ALA A 142 -22.95 17.05 -27.31
CA ALA A 142 -23.06 17.24 -25.86
C ALA A 142 -22.00 16.53 -24.99
N THR A 143 -20.86 16.14 -25.58
CA THR A 143 -19.67 15.67 -24.83
C THR A 143 -18.48 16.63 -24.98
N SER A 144 -17.55 16.57 -24.05
CA SER A 144 -16.28 17.31 -24.12
C SER A 144 -15.11 16.35 -24.37
N LYS A 145 -14.06 16.85 -25.03
CA LYS A 145 -12.80 16.11 -25.17
C LYS A 145 -12.22 15.83 -23.78
N ALA A 146 -11.92 14.57 -23.46
CA ALA A 146 -11.33 14.23 -22.18
C ALA A 146 -10.03 15.00 -21.90
N LYS A 147 -9.98 15.59 -20.71
CA LYS A 147 -8.84 16.28 -20.13
C LYS A 147 -8.80 15.91 -18.65
N LEU A 148 -7.59 15.79 -18.11
CA LEU A 148 -7.43 15.61 -16.67
C LEU A 148 -7.59 16.95 -15.98
N TYR A 149 -8.27 16.90 -14.85
CA TYR A 149 -8.39 18.02 -13.94
C TYR A 149 -7.52 17.76 -12.72
N GLN A 150 -6.73 18.76 -12.37
CA GLN A 150 -5.83 18.68 -11.23
C GLN A 150 -6.58 19.03 -9.94
N HIS A 151 -7.70 19.76 -9.96
CA HIS A 151 -8.43 20.05 -8.73
C HIS A 151 -9.94 20.33 -8.87
N LEU A 152 -10.70 19.96 -7.82
CA LEU A 152 -11.87 20.69 -7.34
C LEU A 152 -12.09 20.35 -5.85
N ASP A 153 -12.26 21.36 -5.01
CA ASP A 153 -12.60 21.22 -3.59
C ASP A 153 -14.08 20.87 -3.45
N ILE A 154 -14.41 19.57 -3.47
CA ILE A 154 -15.70 19.12 -2.96
C ILE A 154 -15.46 18.68 -1.51
N THR A 155 -15.35 19.67 -0.63
CA THR A 155 -15.62 19.47 0.79
C THR A 155 -17.13 19.45 0.97
N LEU A 156 -17.71 18.26 1.01
CA LEU A 156 -19.13 18.11 1.35
C LEU A 156 -19.27 18.17 2.86
N ASP A 157 -19.80 19.30 3.33
CA ASP A 157 -20.24 19.45 4.70
C ASP A 157 -21.57 18.73 4.89
N HIS A 158 -21.50 17.51 5.44
CA HIS A 158 -22.71 16.76 5.79
C HIS A 158 -23.34 17.36 7.06
N ALA A 159 -24.15 18.40 6.88
CA ALA A 159 -25.08 18.90 7.88
C ALA A 159 -26.48 18.37 7.59
N LYS A 160 -27.17 17.83 8.61
CA LYS A 160 -28.64 17.76 8.53
C LYS A 160 -29.18 19.18 8.69
N PRO A 161 -30.27 19.56 8.00
CA PRO A 161 -30.90 20.85 8.22
C PRO A 161 -31.13 21.11 9.72
N GLY A 162 -30.62 22.24 10.23
CA GLY A 162 -30.73 22.61 11.65
C GLY A 162 -29.77 21.91 12.61
N GLN A 163 -28.81 21.11 12.12
CA GLN A 163 -27.77 20.48 12.93
C GLN A 163 -26.37 20.93 12.49
N PRO A 164 -25.41 21.00 13.43
CA PRO A 164 -24.04 21.25 13.04
C PRO A 164 -23.54 20.11 12.13
N PRO A 165 -22.74 20.42 11.11
CA PRO A 165 -22.14 19.41 10.24
C PRO A 165 -21.26 18.43 11.03
N HIS A 166 -21.44 17.13 10.78
CA HIS A 166 -20.86 16.05 11.59
C HIS A 166 -19.65 15.36 10.94
N ALA A 167 -19.41 15.63 9.66
CA ALA A 167 -18.32 15.06 8.89
C ALA A 167 -17.93 15.97 7.74
N SER A 168 -16.71 15.75 7.24
CA SER A 168 -16.23 16.30 5.97
C SER A 168 -15.87 15.14 5.05
N VAL A 169 -16.24 15.25 3.79
CA VAL A 169 -15.78 14.34 2.73
C VAL A 169 -14.88 15.13 1.82
N TRP A 170 -13.69 14.60 1.59
CA TRP A 170 -12.80 15.05 0.53
C TRP A 170 -12.93 14.12 -0.66
N CYS A 171 -13.00 14.67 -1.87
CA CYS A 171 -12.88 13.88 -3.07
C CYS A 171 -12.23 14.72 -4.17
N ARG A 172 -11.50 14.05 -5.07
CA ARG A 172 -10.84 14.71 -6.20
C ARG A 172 -11.50 14.27 -7.51
N PRO A 173 -12.17 15.16 -8.25
CA PRO A 173 -12.60 14.84 -9.60
C PRO A 173 -11.37 14.73 -10.53
N MET A 174 -11.29 13.63 -11.27
CA MET A 174 -10.28 13.43 -12.32
C MET A 174 -10.78 13.86 -13.69
N LEU A 175 -12.09 13.73 -13.92
CA LEU A 175 -12.79 14.05 -15.15
C LEU A 175 -14.08 14.78 -14.79
N ARG A 176 -14.43 15.81 -15.57
CA ARG A 176 -15.68 16.58 -15.46
C ARG A 176 -16.20 16.95 -16.84
N ASP A 177 -17.27 17.75 -16.87
CA ASP A 177 -17.83 18.37 -18.07
C ASP A 177 -18.23 17.36 -19.15
N SER A 178 -18.75 16.19 -18.76
CA SER A 178 -19.17 15.15 -19.69
C SER A 178 -18.03 14.71 -20.62
N ALA A 179 -16.92 14.31 -20.02
CA ALA A 179 -15.71 13.88 -20.71
C ALA A 179 -15.95 12.60 -21.54
N TRP A 180 -15.67 12.67 -22.83
CA TRP A 180 -15.70 11.54 -23.74
C TRP A 180 -14.41 10.72 -23.64
N LEU A 181 -14.56 9.44 -23.29
CA LEU A 181 -13.46 8.49 -23.15
C LEU A 181 -13.59 7.41 -24.22
N GLN A 182 -12.57 7.28 -25.06
CA GLN A 182 -12.49 6.20 -26.04
C GLN A 182 -11.76 5.00 -25.47
N THR A 183 -12.11 3.84 -26.01
CA THR A 183 -11.46 2.57 -25.72
C THR A 183 -9.94 2.68 -25.88
N GLY A 184 -9.20 2.18 -24.89
CA GLY A 184 -7.73 2.24 -24.85
C GLY A 184 -7.14 3.52 -24.25
N LEU A 185 -7.95 4.56 -23.99
CA LEU A 185 -7.47 5.68 -23.17
C LEU A 185 -7.19 5.20 -21.74
N SER A 186 -6.06 5.62 -21.20
CA SER A 186 -5.65 5.27 -19.84
C SER A 186 -5.36 6.51 -19.01
N LEU A 187 -5.92 6.57 -17.80
CA LEU A 187 -5.59 7.56 -16.78
C LEU A 187 -4.50 6.95 -15.90
N VAL A 188 -3.36 7.62 -15.80
CA VAL A 188 -2.26 7.21 -14.91
C VAL A 188 -2.07 8.28 -13.84
N GLN A 189 -1.96 7.82 -12.59
CA GLN A 189 -1.90 8.69 -11.43
C GLN A 189 -0.92 8.16 -10.39
N ARG A 190 -0.20 9.09 -9.77
CA ARG A 190 0.63 8.86 -8.61
C ARG A 190 0.47 10.01 -7.63
N ASN A 191 0.12 9.66 -6.40
CA ASN A 191 -0.13 10.57 -5.31
C ASN A 191 0.68 10.16 -4.08
N ALA A 192 1.08 11.13 -3.27
CA ALA A 192 1.54 10.91 -1.90
C ALA A 192 0.56 11.53 -0.93
N TYR A 193 0.06 10.74 0.01
CA TYR A 193 -0.86 11.18 1.05
C TYR A 193 -0.12 11.27 2.38
N LEU A 194 -0.01 12.47 2.91
CA LEU A 194 0.72 12.76 4.13
C LEU A 194 -0.24 12.98 5.30
N LEU A 195 0.07 12.37 6.44
CA LEU A 195 -0.58 12.59 7.73
C LEU A 195 0.49 13.10 8.71
N ALA A 196 0.66 14.42 8.79
CA ALA A 196 1.71 15.04 9.60
C ALA A 196 1.43 16.52 9.93
N PRO A 197 2.18 17.11 10.87
CA PRO A 197 2.26 18.56 11.01
C PRO A 197 2.70 19.22 9.70
N TYR A 198 2.01 20.29 9.32
CA TYR A 198 2.17 20.97 8.04
C TYR A 198 3.56 21.65 7.89
N ARG A 199 4.48 21.02 7.12
CA ARG A 199 5.73 21.56 6.53
C ARG A 199 6.06 20.77 5.26
N LEU A 200 5.59 21.22 4.09
CA LEU A 200 5.40 20.37 2.90
C LEU A 200 6.21 20.80 1.67
N GLU A 201 6.76 22.02 1.70
CA GLU A 201 7.23 22.77 0.53
C GLU A 201 8.44 22.12 -0.15
N ALA A 202 9.21 21.29 0.57
CA ALA A 202 10.33 20.52 0.02
C ALA A 202 10.03 19.04 -0.24
N LEU A 203 8.87 18.54 0.20
CA LEU A 203 8.57 17.10 0.14
C LEU A 203 8.23 16.66 -1.30
N ARG A 204 7.46 17.47 -2.04
CA ARG A 204 7.10 17.15 -3.43
C ARG A 204 8.33 16.99 -4.32
N GLU A 205 9.27 17.93 -4.25
CA GLU A 205 10.53 17.87 -5.02
C GLU A 205 11.32 16.59 -4.72
N ARG A 206 11.46 16.22 -3.44
CA ARG A 206 12.15 15.00 -3.01
C ARG A 206 11.46 13.72 -3.50
N LEU A 207 10.12 13.71 -3.58
CA LEU A 207 9.35 12.57 -4.07
C LEU A 207 9.40 12.44 -5.59
N LEU A 208 9.51 13.55 -6.31
CA LEU A 208 9.72 13.59 -7.76
C LEU A 208 11.15 13.20 -8.15
N SER A 209 12.11 13.60 -7.32
CA SER A 209 13.54 13.33 -7.51
C SER A 209 14.06 12.45 -6.37
N PRO A 210 13.71 11.15 -6.33
CA PRO A 210 14.22 10.26 -5.31
C PRO A 210 15.75 10.29 -5.36
N LEU A 211 16.38 10.80 -4.29
CA LEU A 211 17.83 10.83 -4.17
C LEU A 211 18.38 9.44 -4.49
N ILE A 212 19.26 9.35 -5.49
CA ILE A 212 20.20 8.23 -5.59
C ILE A 212 21.09 8.39 -4.37
N VAL A 213 20.74 7.71 -3.27
CA VAL A 213 21.57 7.70 -2.07
C VAL A 213 22.83 6.91 -2.42
N ALA A 214 23.90 7.63 -2.74
CA ALA A 214 25.24 7.07 -2.62
C ALA A 214 25.50 6.85 -1.12
N VAL A 215 25.73 5.60 -0.74
CA VAL A 215 25.84 5.14 0.67
C VAL A 215 27.06 5.77 1.39
N ASP A 216 27.93 6.45 0.65
CA ASP A 216 29.25 6.90 1.14
C ASP A 216 29.30 8.36 1.64
N ALA A 217 28.18 9.11 1.62
CA ALA A 217 28.16 10.47 2.15
C ALA A 217 27.64 10.50 3.60
N PRO A 218 28.37 11.10 4.56
CA PRO A 218 27.86 11.27 5.92
C PRO A 218 26.65 12.23 5.90
N ALA A 219 25.55 11.82 6.53
CA ALA A 219 24.34 12.61 6.63
C ALA A 219 24.61 13.95 7.35
N SER A 220 24.20 15.06 6.75
CA SER A 220 24.28 16.38 7.37
C SER A 220 23.31 16.48 8.55
N ALA A 221 23.79 16.93 9.70
CA ALA A 221 23.09 16.94 10.99
C ALA A 221 21.97 18.00 11.16
N ASP A 222 21.63 18.75 10.12
CA ASP A 222 20.68 19.88 10.22
C ASP A 222 19.21 19.48 10.01
N TRP A 223 18.92 18.20 9.83
CA TRP A 223 17.55 17.71 9.72
C TRP A 223 17.00 17.45 11.12
N THR A 224 16.03 18.27 11.54
CA THR A 224 15.23 18.00 12.73
C THR A 224 14.40 16.72 12.53
N ASP A 225 15.00 15.55 12.70
CA ASP A 225 14.58 14.69 13.80
C ASP A 225 15.55 15.05 14.92
N GLY A 226 15.08 15.79 15.93
CA GLY A 226 15.76 15.72 17.21
C GLY A 226 15.77 14.25 17.56
N ALA A 227 16.92 13.58 17.42
CA ALA A 227 17.07 12.20 17.83
C ALA A 227 16.54 12.16 19.25
N SER A 228 15.39 11.50 19.47
CA SER A 228 14.92 11.31 20.83
C SER A 228 16.01 10.50 21.49
N GLU A 229 16.85 11.13 22.31
CA GLU A 229 17.73 10.42 23.21
C GLU A 229 16.81 9.59 24.11
N GLY A 230 16.73 8.29 23.82
CA GLY A 230 15.79 7.36 24.46
C GLY A 230 14.73 6.73 23.54
N GLY A 231 14.73 7.02 22.24
CA GLY A 231 13.80 6.40 21.29
C GLY A 231 14.07 4.90 21.14
N GLN A 232 13.07 4.07 21.44
CA GLN A 232 13.17 2.64 21.12
C GLN A 232 13.30 2.48 19.60
N PRO A 233 14.24 1.65 19.11
CA PRO A 233 14.39 1.40 17.68
C PRO A 233 13.06 0.96 17.05
N LEU A 234 12.67 1.59 15.93
CA LEU A 234 11.48 1.19 15.16
C LEU A 234 11.62 -0.21 14.54
N ALA A 235 12.87 -0.67 14.35
CA ALA A 235 13.15 -2.03 13.94
C ALA A 235 12.67 -3.01 15.02
N ARG A 236 11.83 -3.96 14.62
CA ARG A 236 11.24 -4.95 15.51
C ARG A 236 12.34 -5.75 16.22
N ILE A 237 12.04 -6.23 17.43
CA ILE A 237 12.90 -7.19 18.14
C ILE A 237 13.08 -8.42 17.24
N GLY A 238 14.31 -8.69 16.80
CA GLY A 238 14.66 -9.72 15.81
C GLY A 238 15.04 -9.19 14.42
N GLU A 239 14.82 -7.92 14.11
CA GLU A 239 15.18 -7.28 12.83
C GLU A 239 16.30 -6.25 12.98
N ARG A 240 16.85 -6.09 14.18
CA ARG A 240 17.97 -5.20 14.48
C ARG A 240 19.29 -5.90 14.17
N PRO A 241 20.36 -5.17 13.75
CA PRO A 241 21.70 -5.75 13.57
C PRO A 241 22.19 -6.51 14.82
N ALA A 242 21.87 -6.00 16.02
CA ALA A 242 22.19 -6.66 17.29
C ALA A 242 21.47 -8.01 17.50
N ASP A 243 20.30 -8.21 16.87
CA ASP A 243 19.51 -9.44 16.98
C ASP A 243 19.85 -10.45 15.86
N TRP A 244 20.64 -10.04 14.85
CA TRP A 244 21.00 -10.86 13.69
C TRP A 244 21.64 -12.21 14.05
N PRO A 245 22.56 -12.31 15.02
CA PRO A 245 23.14 -13.60 15.40
C PRO A 245 22.07 -14.61 15.85
N ARG A 246 21.08 -14.15 16.62
CA ARG A 246 19.98 -14.99 17.12
C ARG A 246 19.03 -15.39 15.99
N LYS A 247 18.65 -14.46 15.12
CA LYS A 247 17.79 -14.76 13.97
C LYS A 247 18.48 -15.70 12.98
N ARG A 248 19.79 -15.54 12.76
CA ARG A 248 20.60 -16.47 11.96
C ARG A 248 20.57 -17.88 12.56
N ALA A 249 20.80 -18.01 13.87
CA ALA A 249 20.74 -19.31 14.55
C ALA A 249 19.36 -19.99 14.43
N LEU A 250 18.26 -19.23 14.48
CA LEU A 250 16.91 -19.75 14.20
C LEU A 250 16.81 -20.28 12.77
N TRP A 251 17.25 -19.52 11.77
CA TRP A 251 17.23 -19.97 10.37
C TRP A 251 18.12 -21.19 10.09
N GLU A 252 19.30 -21.25 10.70
CA GLU A 252 20.20 -22.40 10.62
C GLU A 252 19.54 -23.64 11.22
N ALA A 253 18.94 -23.52 12.41
CA ALA A 253 18.22 -24.63 13.04
C ALA A 253 17.02 -25.12 12.21
N MET A 254 16.26 -24.22 11.57
CA MET A 254 15.16 -24.63 10.69
C MET A 254 15.64 -25.35 9.42
N ARG A 255 16.86 -25.06 8.93
CA ARG A 255 17.49 -25.78 7.81
C ARG A 255 17.91 -27.20 8.17
N GLU A 256 18.03 -27.52 9.46
CA GLU A 256 18.32 -28.89 9.90
C GLU A 256 17.07 -29.78 9.85
N VAL A 257 15.88 -29.18 9.87
CA VAL A 257 14.60 -29.90 9.86
C VAL A 257 14.25 -30.32 8.44
N ARG A 258 14.16 -31.63 8.22
CA ARG A 258 13.96 -32.24 6.91
C ARG A 258 12.48 -32.31 6.53
N GLU A 259 12.21 -32.20 5.25
CA GLU A 259 10.91 -32.46 4.67
C GLU A 259 10.70 -33.96 4.47
N ASP A 260 10.03 -34.59 5.43
CA ASP A 260 9.86 -36.05 5.47
C ASP A 260 8.58 -36.55 4.76
N GLN A 261 7.87 -35.71 3.99
CA GLN A 261 6.79 -36.21 3.12
C GLN A 261 7.27 -36.65 1.75
N PHE A 262 8.43 -36.14 1.30
CA PHE A 262 9.04 -36.53 0.04
C PHE A 262 10.18 -37.52 0.32
N ASN A 263 9.86 -38.81 0.39
CA ASN A 263 10.81 -39.89 0.71
C ASN A 263 12.01 -39.99 -0.26
N THR A 264 11.98 -39.26 -1.39
CA THR A 264 13.00 -39.25 -2.43
C THR A 264 13.83 -37.97 -2.48
N VAL A 265 13.52 -36.96 -1.66
CA VAL A 265 14.15 -35.63 -1.70
C VAL A 265 14.70 -35.26 -0.33
N ASP A 266 16.02 -35.13 -0.22
CA ASP A 266 16.69 -34.70 1.02
C ASP A 266 16.78 -33.17 1.11
N ALA A 267 15.64 -32.51 1.27
CA ALA A 267 15.53 -31.06 1.40
C ALA A 267 15.04 -30.64 2.79
N SER A 268 15.50 -29.47 3.26
CA SER A 268 14.98 -28.89 4.50
C SER A 268 13.66 -28.16 4.29
N LEU A 269 12.91 -27.90 5.37
CA LEU A 269 11.69 -27.07 5.30
C LEU A 269 11.96 -25.67 4.74
N VAL A 270 13.17 -25.14 4.96
CA VAL A 270 13.61 -23.87 4.42
C VAL A 270 13.88 -23.98 2.92
N ASP A 271 14.52 -25.06 2.47
CA ASP A 271 14.81 -25.27 1.04
C ASP A 271 13.54 -25.52 0.23
N MET A 272 12.55 -26.15 0.85
CA MET A 272 11.21 -26.32 0.31
C MET A 272 10.40 -25.02 0.26
N GLY A 273 10.89 -23.93 0.87
CA GLY A 273 10.19 -22.64 0.90
C GLY A 273 8.93 -22.66 1.76
N TYR A 274 8.86 -23.54 2.77
CA TYR A 274 7.68 -23.68 3.63
C TYR A 274 7.64 -22.64 4.75
N ILE A 275 8.78 -22.07 5.14
CA ILE A 275 8.84 -21.05 6.19
C ILE A 275 8.53 -19.68 5.59
N TYR A 276 7.40 -19.08 5.99
CA TYR A 276 6.96 -17.77 5.51
C TYR A 276 7.42 -16.63 6.40
N ASP A 277 7.44 -16.84 7.72
CA ASP A 277 7.82 -15.79 8.66
C ASP A 277 8.39 -16.39 9.95
N VAL A 278 9.33 -15.66 10.56
CA VAL A 278 9.87 -15.97 11.89
C VAL A 278 9.96 -14.68 12.70
N ARG A 279 9.24 -14.64 13.80
CA ARG A 279 9.17 -13.51 14.72
C ARG A 279 9.64 -13.93 16.11
N THR A 280 10.33 -13.03 16.79
CA THR A 280 10.73 -13.21 18.18
C THR A 280 10.07 -12.17 19.07
N HIS A 281 9.50 -12.59 20.19
CA HIS A 281 8.99 -11.71 21.23
C HIS A 281 9.63 -12.10 22.56
N GLY A 282 10.68 -11.37 22.97
CA GLY A 282 11.52 -11.79 24.09
C GLY A 282 12.16 -13.14 23.82
N ASN A 283 11.85 -14.15 24.64
CA ASN A 283 12.35 -15.52 24.47
C ASN A 283 11.40 -16.44 23.69
N ASP A 284 10.23 -15.94 23.27
CA ASP A 284 9.27 -16.73 22.50
C ASP A 284 9.49 -16.53 20.99
N VAL A 285 9.32 -17.60 20.22
CA VAL A 285 9.47 -17.63 18.77
C VAL A 285 8.14 -18.00 18.13
N ARG A 286 7.68 -17.21 17.16
CA ARG A 286 6.54 -17.54 16.31
C ARG A 286 7.04 -17.81 14.90
N VAL A 287 6.70 -18.99 14.37
CA VAL A 287 7.00 -19.38 12.99
C VAL A 287 5.70 -19.52 12.23
N VAL A 288 5.56 -18.80 11.12
CA VAL A 288 4.47 -19.00 10.16
C VAL A 288 5.02 -19.88 9.05
N MET A 289 4.38 -21.02 8.82
CA MET A 289 4.75 -21.96 7.77
C MET A 289 3.56 -22.30 6.87
N THR A 290 3.84 -22.87 5.71
CA THR A 290 2.86 -23.40 4.76
C THR A 290 3.17 -24.85 4.38
N MET A 291 2.32 -25.44 3.55
CA MET A 291 2.54 -26.73 2.90
C MET A 291 2.01 -26.69 1.45
N PRO A 292 2.54 -27.54 0.54
CA PRO A 292 2.17 -27.53 -0.87
C PRO A 292 0.70 -27.92 -1.12
N HIS A 293 0.09 -28.69 -0.20
CA HIS A 293 -1.27 -29.20 -0.36
C HIS A 293 -2.08 -29.11 0.94
N ARG A 294 -3.38 -28.79 0.82
CA ARG A 294 -4.34 -28.78 1.93
C ARG A 294 -4.77 -30.21 2.25
N GLY A 295 -4.10 -30.86 3.21
CA GLY A 295 -4.48 -32.19 3.71
C GLY A 295 -4.22 -32.35 5.21
N ARG A 296 -5.19 -32.84 5.97
CA ARG A 296 -5.01 -33.28 7.37
C ARG A 296 -4.74 -34.79 7.34
N PRO A 297 -3.58 -35.29 7.83
CA PRO A 297 -3.12 -35.10 9.20
C PRO A 297 -1.62 -34.72 9.35
N LYS A 298 -0.98 -34.12 8.33
CA LYS A 298 0.49 -33.95 8.33
C LYS A 298 1.02 -32.64 8.92
N TYR A 299 0.15 -31.74 9.41
CA TYR A 299 0.60 -30.50 10.06
C TYR A 299 1.52 -30.77 11.25
N ASN A 300 1.08 -31.62 12.18
CA ASN A 300 1.89 -31.96 13.36
C ASN A 300 3.21 -32.63 12.98
N PHE A 301 3.23 -33.36 11.86
CA PHE A 301 4.40 -34.12 11.42
C PHE A 301 5.59 -33.23 11.07
N LEU A 302 5.35 -32.04 10.50
CA LEU A 302 6.41 -31.07 10.19
C LEU A 302 6.56 -30.01 11.28
N ALA A 303 5.45 -29.59 11.88
CA ALA A 303 5.45 -28.54 12.90
C ALA A 303 6.08 -29.00 14.23
N GLN A 304 5.92 -30.26 14.64
CA GLN A 304 6.48 -30.76 15.89
C GLN A 304 8.02 -30.86 15.86
N PRO A 305 8.65 -31.47 14.83
CA PRO A 305 10.12 -31.47 14.73
C PRO A 305 10.70 -30.06 14.63
N LEU A 306 10.04 -29.18 13.87
CA LEU A 306 10.42 -27.77 13.77
C LEU A 306 10.39 -27.06 15.11
N ARG A 307 9.28 -27.21 15.83
CA ARG A 307 9.11 -26.66 17.18
C ARG A 307 10.18 -27.20 18.14
N ALA A 308 10.34 -28.51 18.20
CA ALA A 308 11.28 -29.18 19.10
C ALA A 308 12.73 -28.74 18.82
N ARG A 309 13.11 -28.61 17.55
CA ARG A 309 14.45 -28.17 17.17
C ARG A 309 14.73 -26.73 17.60
N LEU A 310 13.75 -25.84 17.46
CA LEU A 310 13.88 -24.44 17.84
C LEU A 310 13.87 -24.24 19.36
N GLU A 311 13.10 -25.04 20.10
CA GLU A 311 13.08 -25.01 21.58
C GLU A 311 14.41 -25.46 22.21
N GLN A 312 15.28 -26.15 21.47
CA GLN A 312 16.62 -26.53 21.91
C GLN A 312 17.65 -25.39 21.81
N LEU A 313 17.31 -24.28 21.14
CA LEU A 313 18.26 -23.18 20.99
C LEU A 313 18.42 -22.38 22.29
N PRO A 314 19.65 -22.00 22.67
CA PRO A 314 19.87 -21.15 23.84
C PRO A 314 19.06 -19.85 23.76
N GLY A 315 18.33 -19.53 24.84
CA GLY A 315 17.50 -18.33 24.92
C GLY A 315 16.14 -18.43 24.22
N VAL A 316 15.74 -19.59 23.71
CA VAL A 316 14.36 -19.87 23.29
C VAL A 316 13.60 -20.50 24.46
N ARG A 317 12.50 -19.87 24.86
CA ARG A 317 11.61 -20.33 25.94
C ARG A 317 10.44 -21.13 25.41
N SER A 318 9.80 -20.64 24.35
CA SER A 318 8.65 -21.30 23.73
C SER A 318 8.62 -21.05 22.24
N VAL A 319 8.08 -22.01 21.49
CA VAL A 319 7.93 -21.90 20.04
C VAL A 319 6.47 -22.18 19.66
N VAL A 320 5.86 -21.23 18.95
CA VAL A 320 4.54 -21.36 18.34
C VAL A 320 4.72 -21.48 16.83
N VAL A 321 4.32 -22.61 16.28
CA VAL A 321 4.24 -22.80 14.83
C VAL A 321 2.79 -22.58 14.42
N GLU A 322 2.58 -21.81 13.35
CA GLU A 322 1.28 -21.54 12.76
C GLU A 322 1.28 -21.94 11.29
N LEU A 323 0.23 -22.62 10.85
CA LEU A 323 0.04 -22.98 9.45
C LEU A 323 -0.81 -21.93 8.73
N THR A 324 -0.33 -21.44 7.60
CA THR A 324 -1.10 -20.63 6.66
C THR A 324 -1.16 -21.27 5.28
N TRP A 325 -2.24 -20.98 4.55
CA TRP A 325 -2.42 -21.34 3.15
C TRP A 325 -2.35 -20.13 2.22
N GLU A 326 -2.15 -18.95 2.79
CA GLU A 326 -2.14 -17.68 2.10
C GLU A 326 -0.83 -16.93 2.42
N PRO A 327 -0.05 -16.55 1.40
CA PRO A 327 -0.21 -16.93 -0.02
C PRO A 327 -0.08 -18.45 -0.25
N ALA A 328 -0.67 -18.98 -1.33
CA ALA A 328 -0.51 -20.39 -1.68
C ALA A 328 0.97 -20.71 -1.98
N TRP A 329 1.41 -21.91 -1.61
CA TRP A 329 2.76 -22.36 -1.92
C TRP A 329 2.90 -22.66 -3.42
N THR A 330 4.03 -22.27 -4.01
CA THR A 330 4.38 -22.61 -5.40
C THR A 330 5.87 -22.97 -5.47
N PRO A 331 6.31 -23.77 -6.47
CA PRO A 331 7.72 -24.11 -6.65
C PRO A 331 8.66 -22.90 -6.79
N ASN A 332 8.14 -21.71 -7.12
CA ASN A 332 8.92 -20.47 -7.15
C ASN A 332 9.54 -20.11 -5.80
N ARG A 333 9.02 -20.67 -4.69
CA ARG A 333 9.52 -20.46 -3.32
C ARG A 333 10.69 -21.35 -2.93
N LEU A 334 11.02 -22.35 -3.75
CA LEU A 334 12.18 -23.20 -3.53
C LEU A 334 13.46 -22.36 -3.52
N THR A 335 14.37 -22.67 -2.61
CA THR A 335 15.75 -22.15 -2.68
C THR A 335 16.48 -22.77 -3.88
N ASP A 336 17.63 -22.22 -4.28
CA ASP A 336 18.44 -22.84 -5.35
C ASP A 336 18.89 -24.26 -5.01
N VAL A 337 19.08 -24.55 -3.71
CA VAL A 337 19.32 -25.91 -3.21
C VAL A 337 18.06 -26.77 -3.40
N GLY A 338 16.90 -26.28 -2.98
CA GLY A 338 15.62 -26.97 -3.14
C GLY A 338 15.28 -27.26 -4.60
N ARG A 339 15.48 -26.30 -5.52
CA ARG A 339 15.26 -26.49 -6.96
C ARG A 339 16.15 -27.59 -7.53
N ARG A 340 17.44 -27.60 -7.19
CA ARG A 340 18.38 -28.65 -7.63
C ARG A 340 17.95 -30.03 -7.13
N LEU A 341 17.61 -30.14 -5.85
CA LEU A 341 17.18 -31.42 -5.25
C LEU A 341 15.84 -31.92 -5.83
N MET A 342 14.97 -31.01 -6.25
CA MET A 342 13.69 -31.33 -6.90
C MET A 342 13.81 -31.58 -8.41
N GLY A 343 15.02 -31.49 -8.99
CA GLY A 343 15.24 -31.65 -10.44
C GLY A 343 14.67 -30.51 -11.29
N LEU A 344 14.55 -29.31 -10.72
CA LEU A 344 13.97 -28.11 -11.34
C LEU A 344 15.03 -27.02 -11.64
N ALA A 345 16.32 -27.36 -11.56
CA ALA A 345 17.37 -26.43 -11.97
C ALA A 345 17.44 -26.40 -13.51
N GLU A 346 17.36 -25.20 -14.08
CA GLU A 346 17.75 -24.98 -15.48
C GLU A 346 19.26 -25.23 -15.61
N GLU A 347 19.69 -25.80 -16.75
CA GLU A 347 21.11 -25.98 -17.10
C GLU A 347 21.88 -24.65 -17.15
#